data_AF-A0AB73UZH6-F1
#
_entry.id   AF-A0AB73UZH6-F1
#
_cell.length_a   1.000
_cell.length_b   1.000
_cell.length_c   1.000
_cell.angle_alpha   90.00
_cell.angle_beta   90.00
_cell.angle_gamma   90.00
#
_symmetry.space_group_name_H-M   'P 1'
#
loop_
_entity.id
_entity.type
_entity.pdbx_description
1 polymer ?
#
loop_
_entity_poly.entity_id
_entity_poly.type
_entity_poly.pdbx_seq_one_letter_code
_entity_poly.pdbx_strand_id
1 'polypeptide(L)' 'MSNIDKRATELLIENGVLVADTLKQTVSGYKSCLRTGHERILDLGGDCDSPEVMIAGNTDIQQAEKLLAAAAGKGEAS' A
#
# COMPACT_ATOMS: atom_id res chain seq x y z
N MET A 1 -28.23 14.33 14.35
CA MET A 1 -27.35 13.17 14.63
C MET A 1 -27.10 13.11 16.13
N SER A 2 -27.14 11.93 16.77
CA SER A 2 -26.83 11.84 18.20
C SER A 2 -25.31 11.96 18.44
N ASN A 3 -24.91 12.24 19.69
CA ASN A 3 -23.49 12.27 20.06
C ASN A 3 -22.79 10.91 19.86
N ILE A 4 -23.55 9.80 19.94
CA ILE A 4 -23.04 8.45 19.71
C ILE A 4 -22.72 8.25 18.22
N ASP A 5 -23.61 8.69 17.33
CA ASP A 5 -23.41 8.59 15.88
C ASP A 5 -22.20 9.40 15.41
N LYS A 6 -21.98 10.58 16.01
CA LYS A 6 -20.81 11.42 15.72
C LYS A 6 -19.52 10.72 16.13
N ARG A 7 -19.46 10.14 17.34
CA ARG A 7 -18.26 9.44 17.83
C ARG A 7 -17.95 8.18 17.03
N ALA A 8 -18.97 7.42 16.61
CA ALA A 8 -18.77 6.26 15.75
C ALA A 8 -18.17 6.65 14.39
N THR A 9 -18.62 7.77 13.83
CA THR A 9 -18.09 8.30 12.56
C THR A 9 -16.60 8.68 12.68
N GLU A 10 -16.21 9.36 13.75
CA GLU A 10 -14.81 9.72 14.02
C GLU A 10 -13.91 8.48 14.11
N LEU A 11 -14.32 7.45 14.86
CA LEU A 11 -13.57 6.20 14.99
C LEU A 11 -13.42 5.46 13.66
N LEU A 12 -14.45 5.49 12.80
CA LEU A 12 -14.38 4.90 11.47
C LEU A 12 -13.37 5.63 10.58
N ILE A 13 -13.31 6.97 10.67
CA ILE A 13 -12.34 7.79 9.94
C ILE A 13 -10.92 7.51 10.44
N GLU A 14 -10.69 7.56 11.76
CA GLU A 14 -9.38 7.29 12.36
C GLU A 14 -8.84 5.91 11.98
N ASN A 15 -9.67 4.88 12.08
CA ASN A 15 -9.30 3.53 11.66
C ASN A 15 -9.06 3.44 10.14
N GLY A 16 -9.84 4.15 9.33
CA GLY A 16 -9.65 4.22 7.89
C GLY A 16 -8.28 4.79 7.50
N VAL A 17 -7.86 5.87 8.16
CA VAL A 17 -6.54 6.49 7.98
C VAL A 17 -5.43 5.52 8.40
N LEU A 18 -5.55 4.93 9.59
CA LEU A 18 -4.56 3.97 10.10
C LEU A 18 -4.36 2.78 9.15
N VAL A 19 -5.46 2.23 8.63
CA VAL A 19 -5.41 1.10 7.68
C VAL A 19 -4.75 1.52 6.37
N ALA A 20 -5.08 2.70 5.83
CA ALA A 20 -4.46 3.21 4.62
C ALA A 20 -2.95 3.44 4.79
N ASP A 21 -2.52 4.03 5.89
CA ASP A 21 -1.10 4.25 6.18
C ASP A 21 -0.34 2.93 6.35
N THR A 22 -0.93 1.98 7.08
CA THR A 22 -0.36 0.64 7.25
C THR A 22 -0.21 -0.08 5.92
N LEU A 23 -1.23 0.00 5.05
CA LEU A 23 -1.20 -0.58 3.71
C LEU A 23 -0.11 0.07 2.85
N LYS A 24 0.02 1.40 2.89
CA LYS A 24 1.06 2.15 2.17
C LYS A 24 2.46 1.73 2.61
N GLN A 25 2.70 1.60 3.92
CA GLN A 25 3.97 1.13 4.46
C GLN A 25 4.28 -0.30 4.03
N THR A 26 3.28 -1.18 4.06
CA THR A 26 3.41 -2.58 3.64
C THR A 26 3.80 -2.70 2.16
N VAL A 27 3.09 -1.98 1.29
CA VAL A 27 3.41 -1.95 -0.16
C VAL A 27 4.81 -1.40 -0.40
N SER A 28 5.19 -0.32 0.28
CA SER A 28 6.53 0.25 0.17
C SER A 28 7.61 -0.74 0.65
N GLY A 29 7.39 -1.40 1.78
CA GLY A 29 8.29 -2.41 2.33
C GLY A 29 8.48 -3.59 1.39
N TYR A 30 7.39 -4.14 0.85
CA TYR A 30 7.44 -5.21 -0.15
C TYR A 30 8.30 -4.81 -1.36
N LYS A 31 8.04 -3.64 -1.96
CA LYS A 31 8.79 -3.18 -3.14
C LYS A 31 10.27 -2.95 -2.84
N SER A 32 10.61 -2.52 -1.64
CA SER A 32 11.99 -2.36 -1.19
C SER A 32 12.69 -3.72 -1.08
N CYS A 33 12.07 -4.66 -0.36
CA CYS A 33 12.59 -6.03 -0.19
C CYS A 33 12.81 -6.73 -1.53
N LEU A 34 11.90 -6.54 -2.49
CA LEU A 34 12.02 -7.12 -3.82
C LEU A 34 13.26 -6.61 -4.56
N ARG A 35 13.53 -5.31 -4.51
CA ARG A 35 14.71 -4.71 -5.15
C ARG A 35 16.01 -5.20 -4.53
N THR A 36 16.08 -5.24 -3.20
CA THR A 36 17.23 -5.80 -2.47
C THR A 36 17.44 -7.29 -2.80
N GLY A 37 16.35 -8.06 -2.88
CA GLY A 37 16.41 -9.47 -3.27
C GLY A 37 16.94 -9.66 -4.69
N HIS A 38 16.46 -8.85 -5.64
CA HIS A 38 16.94 -8.85 -7.03
C HIS A 38 18.44 -8.54 -7.11
N GLU A 39 18.91 -7.45 -6.48
CA GLU A 39 20.34 -7.10 -6.43
C GLU A 39 21.18 -8.26 -5.89
N ARG A 40 20.72 -8.89 -4.80
CA ARG A 40 21.41 -10.02 -4.19
C ARG A 40 21.48 -11.25 -5.10
N ILE A 41 20.42 -11.53 -5.87
CA ILE A 41 20.40 -12.65 -6.82
C ILE A 41 21.43 -12.40 -7.93
N LEU A 42 21.47 -11.19 -8.49
CA LEU A 42 22.44 -10.84 -9.52
C LEU A 42 23.89 -10.91 -9.02
N ASP A 43 24.16 -10.42 -7.80
CA ASP A 43 25.48 -10.49 -7.18
C ASP A 43 26.00 -11.92 -6.99
N LEU A 44 25.09 -12.88 -6.83
CA LEU A 44 25.40 -14.30 -6.68
C LEU A 44 25.50 -15.05 -8.03
N GLY A 45 25.37 -14.33 -9.15
CA GLY A 45 25.40 -14.89 -10.49
C GLY A 45 24.09 -15.59 -10.90
N GLY A 46 23.00 -15.33 -10.17
CA GLY A 46 21.66 -15.77 -10.55
C GLY A 46 21.03 -14.86 -11.61
N ASP A 47 19.91 -15.32 -12.14
CA ASP A 47 19.10 -14.58 -13.13
C ASP A 47 17.64 -14.53 -12.66
N CYS A 48 17.01 -13.38 -12.82
CA CYS A 48 15.62 -13.15 -12.50
C CYS A 48 15.07 -11.93 -13.25
N ASP A 49 13.74 -11.86 -13.36
CA ASP A 49 13.06 -10.70 -13.92
C ASP A 49 13.37 -9.42 -13.11
N SER A 50 13.33 -8.26 -13.78
CA SER A 50 13.53 -7.00 -13.08
C SER A 50 12.41 -6.75 -12.06
N PRO A 51 12.70 -6.02 -10.97
CA PRO A 51 11.70 -5.71 -9.94
C PRO A 51 10.45 -5.04 -10.53
N GLU A 52 10.61 -4.21 -11.56
CA GLU A 52 9.50 -3.52 -12.23
C GLU A 52 8.54 -4.49 -12.93
N VAL A 53 9.07 -5.53 -13.58
CA VAL A 53 8.26 -6.58 -14.22
C VAL A 53 7.52 -7.40 -13.15
N MET A 54 8.24 -7.81 -12.11
CA MET A 54 7.65 -8.58 -11.00
C MET A 54 6.57 -7.79 -10.26
N ILE A 55 6.77 -6.48 -10.02
CA ILE A 55 5.78 -5.58 -9.42
C ILE A 55 4.57 -5.41 -10.34
N ALA A 56 4.80 -5.16 -11.64
CA ALA A 56 3.72 -4.99 -12.60
C ALA A 56 2.86 -6.24 -12.76
N GLY A 57 3.44 -7.44 -12.61
CA GLY A 57 2.72 -8.71 -12.64
C GLY A 57 1.95 -9.06 -11.36
N ASN A 58 2.14 -8.30 -10.27
CA ASN A 58 1.53 -8.61 -8.97
C ASN A 58 0.17 -7.91 -8.80
N THR A 59 -0.92 -8.69 -8.91
CA THR A 59 -2.30 -8.19 -8.78
C THR A 59 -2.62 -7.64 -7.40
N ASP A 60 -2.01 -8.17 -6.34
CA ASP A 60 -2.25 -7.71 -4.97
C ASP A 60 -1.70 -6.30 -4.76
N ILE A 61 -0.52 -6.00 -5.32
CA ILE A 61 0.05 -4.65 -5.29
C ILE A 61 -0.83 -3.69 -6.08
N GLN A 62 -1.25 -4.08 -7.30
CA GLN A 62 -2.13 -3.25 -8.12
C GLN A 62 -3.43 -2.91 -7.38
N GLN A 63 -4.02 -3.89 -6.71
CA GLN A 63 -5.23 -3.69 -5.92
C GLN A 63 -4.97 -2.79 -4.71
N ALA A 64 -3.87 -2.99 -3.98
CA ALA A 64 -3.49 -2.16 -2.85
C ALA A 64 -3.27 -0.70 -3.27
N GLU A 65 -2.57 -0.45 -4.37
CA GLU A 65 -2.35 0.90 -4.91
C GLU A 65 -3.65 1.58 -5.34
N LYS A 66 -4.58 0.83 -5.94
CA LYS A 66 -5.91 1.35 -6.29
C LYS A 66 -6.69 1.78 -5.05
N LEU A 67 -6.63 0.99 -3.96
CA LEU A 67 -7.28 1.33 -2.69
C LEU A 67 -6.64 2.57 -2.05
N LEU A 68 -5.31 2.67 -2.08
CA LEU A 68 -4.59 3.83 -1.58
C LEU A 68 -4.91 5.11 -2.38
N ALA A 69 -4.99 5.02 -3.70
CA ALA A 69 -5.41 6.13 -4.54
C ALA A 69 -6.85 6.58 -4.25
N ALA A 70 -7.75 5.62 -4.06
CA ALA A 70 -9.14 5.92 -3.68
C ALA A 70 -9.26 6.53 -2.28
N ALA A 71 -8.37 6.18 -1.35
CA ALA A 71 -8.31 6.79 -0.02
C ALA A 71 -7.80 8.23 -0.08
N ALA A 72 -6.78 8.52 -0.91
CA ALA A 72 -6.23 9.86 -1.10
C ALA A 72 -7.23 10.83 -1.76
N GLY A 73 -7.98 10.37 -2.78
CA GLY A 73 -8.97 11.20 -3.50
C GLY A 73 -10.22 11.57 -2.68
N LYS A 74 -10.40 10.99 -1.48
CA LYS A 74 -11.50 11.35 -0.57
C LYS A 74 -11.15 12.48 0.41
N GLY A 75 -9.91 12.97 0.40
CA GLY A 75 -9.41 14.00 1.32
C GLY A 75 -9.61 15.46 0.87
N GLU A 76 -10.09 15.73 -0.34
CA GLU A 76 -10.18 17.10 -0.90
C GLU A 76 -11.58 17.76 -0.80
N ALA A 77 -12.55 17.12 -0.15
CA ALA A 77 -13.87 17.71 0.08
C ALA A 77 -14.12 17.91 1.58
N SER A 78 -13.51 18.95 2.16
CA SER A 78 -13.93 19.56 3.42
C SER A 78 -13.47 21.01 3.49
#